data_AF-A0A172Y4C6-F1
#
_entry.id   AF-A0A172Y4C6-F1
#
_cell.length_a   1.000
_cell.length_b   1.000
_cell.length_c   1.000
_cell.angle_alpha   90.00
_cell.angle_beta   90.00
_cell.angle_gamma   90.00
#
_symmetry.space_group_name_H-M   'P 1'
#
loop_
_entity.id
_entity.type
_entity.pdbx_description
1 polymer ?
#
loop_
_entity_poly.entity_id
_entity_poly.type
_entity_poly.pdbx_seq_one_letter_code
_entity_poly.pdbx_strand_id
1 'polypeptide(L)'
;MAAKLDFERWMQGLGVPMGEAMRATGPIMERRLSESSVSWTELDERQVIALFVSAFREAVPAIYPHRDIEVLNQALDQMLANIEMETAATADGSKTIN
;
A
#
# COMPACT_ATOMS: atom_id res chain seq x y z
N MET A 1 -3.01 9.51 17.15
CA MET A 1 -1.91 9.26 16.20
C MET A 1 -2.44 8.28 15.18
N ALA A 2 -2.68 8.71 13.93
CA ALA A 2 -3.05 7.78 12.86
C ALA A 2 -1.97 6.69 12.78
N ALA A 3 -2.38 5.45 12.53
CA ALA A 3 -1.48 4.33 12.26
C ALA A 3 -0.51 4.77 11.17
N LYS A 4 0.66 5.26 11.58
CA LYS A 4 1.68 5.74 10.66
C LYS A 4 2.24 4.46 10.08
N LEU A 5 1.62 4.01 9.00
CA LEU A 5 2.03 2.92 8.13
C LEU A 5 3.56 2.97 8.09
N ASP A 6 4.21 2.06 8.80
CA ASP A 6 5.66 1.92 8.70
C ASP A 6 5.91 1.07 7.45
N PHE A 7 5.39 1.57 6.32
CA PHE A 7 5.43 0.95 5.01
C PHE A 7 6.89 0.70 4.61
N GLU A 8 7.76 1.64 4.99
CA GLU A 8 9.20 1.49 4.86
C GLU A 8 9.72 0.28 5.64
N ARG A 9 9.30 0.08 6.89
CA ARG A 9 9.67 -1.09 7.70
C ARG A 9 9.10 -2.41 7.15
N TRP A 10 7.89 -2.41 6.60
CA TRP A 10 7.32 -3.59 5.93
C TRP A 10 8.13 -3.96 4.68
N MET A 11 8.44 -2.97 3.83
CA MET A 11 9.28 -3.14 2.64
C MET A 11 10.69 -3.64 2.99
N GLN A 12 11.27 -3.11 4.07
CA GLN A 12 12.54 -3.61 4.62
C GLN A 12 12.42 -5.08 5.08
N GLY A 13 11.30 -5.47 5.71
CA GLY A 13 11.03 -6.84 6.12
C GLY A 13 10.95 -7.83 4.95
N LEU A 14 10.54 -7.36 3.77
CA LEU A 14 10.54 -8.15 2.53
C LEU A 14 11.89 -8.17 1.80
N GLY A 15 12.87 -7.37 2.27
CA GLY A 15 14.13 -7.15 1.57
C GLY A 15 13.96 -6.44 0.23
N VAL A 16 12.91 -5.62 0.11
CA VAL A 16 12.49 -4.92 -1.10
C VAL A 16 12.80 -3.44 -0.90
N PRO A 17 13.79 -2.85 -1.61
CA PRO A 17 14.11 -1.45 -1.43
C PRO A 17 12.90 -0.58 -1.79
N MET A 18 12.41 0.21 -0.83
CA MET A 18 11.24 1.07 -1.03
C MET A 18 11.37 1.96 -2.27
N GLY A 19 12.57 2.48 -2.52
CA GLY A 19 12.86 3.30 -3.71
C GLY A 19 12.70 2.57 -5.04
N GLU A 20 12.98 1.26 -5.11
CA GLU A 20 12.81 0.47 -6.34
C GLU A 20 11.34 0.18 -6.61
N ALA A 21 10.59 -0.20 -5.56
CA ALA A 21 9.16 -0.39 -5.67
C ALA A 21 8.43 0.90 -6.04
N MET A 22 8.79 2.04 -5.45
CA MET A 22 8.21 3.33 -5.82
C MET A 22 8.55 3.71 -7.26
N ARG A 23 9.79 3.49 -7.70
CA ARG A 23 10.21 3.75 -9.09
C ARG A 23 9.42 2.92 -10.11
N ALA A 24 9.10 1.68 -9.77
CA ALA A 24 8.39 0.79 -10.67
C ALA A 24 6.85 0.96 -10.62
N THR A 25 6.31 1.30 -9.46
CA THR A 25 4.86 1.51 -9.29
C THR A 25 4.39 2.88 -9.75
N GLY A 26 5.21 3.93 -9.61
CA GLY A 26 4.86 5.32 -9.98
C GLY A 26 4.28 5.46 -11.39
N PRO A 27 4.95 4.96 -12.45
CA PRO A 27 4.43 5.02 -13.81
C PRO A 27 3.09 4.28 -14.01
N ILE A 28 2.87 3.18 -13.29
CA ILE A 28 1.62 2.42 -13.35
C ILE A 28 0.48 3.19 -12.68
N MET A 29 0.77 3.83 -11.54
CA MET A 29 -0.19 4.69 -10.83
C MET A 29 -0.59 5.90 -11.70
N GLU A 30 0.39 6.60 -12.28
CA GLU A 30 0.15 7.73 -13.18
C GLU A 30 -0.68 7.33 -14.40
N ARG A 31 -0.33 6.21 -15.03
CA ARG A 31 -1.10 5.66 -16.15
C ARG A 31 -2.56 5.43 -15.77
N ARG A 32 -2.83 4.75 -14.65
CA ARG A 32 -4.20 4.45 -14.20
C ARG A 32 -5.00 5.70 -13.85
N LEU A 33 -4.36 6.72 -13.29
CA LEU A 33 -5.00 8.01 -13.04
C LEU A 33 -5.38 8.69 -14.36
N SER A 34 -4.48 8.71 -15.33
CA SER A 34 -4.79 9.25 -16.66
C SER A 34 -5.91 8.49 -17.38
N GLU A 35 -5.97 7.16 -17.23
CA GLU A 35 -7.01 6.32 -17.82
C GLU A 35 -8.37 6.48 -17.11
N SER A 36 -8.38 6.79 -15.81
CA SER A 36 -9.60 6.93 -15.01
C SER A 36 -10.17 8.35 -14.97
N SER A 37 -9.48 9.34 -15.54
CA SER A 37 -9.83 10.77 -15.44
C SER A 37 -9.91 11.28 -13.99
N VAL A 38 -9.25 10.60 -13.05
CA VAL A 38 -9.18 10.96 -11.63
C VAL A 38 -7.84 11.59 -11.33
N SER A 39 -7.84 12.72 -10.63
CA SER A 39 -6.65 13.39 -10.12
C SER A 39 -6.22 12.84 -8.76
N TRP A 40 -4.92 12.90 -8.47
CA TRP A 40 -4.38 12.63 -7.13
C TRP A 40 -5.07 13.43 -6.02
N THR A 41 -5.51 14.65 -6.33
CA THR A 41 -6.19 15.54 -5.36
C THR A 41 -7.61 15.09 -5.01
N GLU A 42 -8.19 14.20 -5.82
CA GLU A 42 -9.53 13.65 -5.62
C GLU A 42 -9.51 12.33 -4.86
N LEU A 43 -8.31 11.77 -4.65
CA LEU A 43 -8.15 10.52 -3.92
C LEU A 43 -8.07 10.75 -2.41
N ASP A 44 -8.87 10.00 -1.67
CA ASP A 44 -8.64 9.83 -0.23
C ASP A 44 -7.46 8.87 0.04
N GLU A 45 -6.99 8.84 1.29
CA GLU A 45 -5.85 8.01 1.70
C GLU A 45 -6.05 6.52 1.40
N ARG A 46 -7.27 5.99 1.55
CA ARG A 46 -7.57 4.59 1.25
C ARG A 46 -7.50 4.33 -0.26
N GLN A 47 -7.98 5.26 -1.06
CA GLN A 47 -7.91 5.17 -2.51
C GLN A 47 -6.46 5.27 -3.02
N VAL A 48 -5.63 6.12 -2.39
CA VAL A 48 -4.18 6.18 -2.68
C VAL A 48 -3.50 4.85 -2.34
N ILE A 49 -3.80 4.27 -1.17
CA ILE A 49 -3.26 2.96 -0.77
C ILE A 49 -3.71 1.87 -1.75
N ALA A 50 -5.00 1.83 -2.12
CA ALA A 50 -5.52 0.84 -3.06
C ALA A 50 -4.88 0.97 -4.45
N LEU A 51 -4.69 2.19 -4.93
CA LEU A 51 -3.99 2.48 -6.19
C LEU A 51 -2.55 1.97 -6.14
N PHE A 52 -1.84 2.23 -5.04
CA PHE A 52 -0.48 1.77 -4.82
C PHE A 52 -0.39 0.23 -4.77
N VAL A 53 -1.21 -0.42 -3.95
CA VAL A 53 -1.25 -1.89 -3.80
C VAL A 53 -1.46 -2.57 -5.14
N SER A 54 -2.43 -2.07 -5.90
CA SER A 54 -2.76 -2.62 -7.20
C SER A 54 -1.65 -2.38 -8.24
N ALA A 55 -0.94 -1.25 -8.18
CA ALA A 55 0.22 -0.99 -9.03
C ALA A 55 1.43 -1.85 -8.62
N PHE A 56 1.64 -2.05 -7.32
CA PHE A 56 2.70 -2.89 -6.77
C PHE A 56 2.54 -4.35 -7.21
N ARG A 57 1.33 -4.90 -7.14
CA ARG A 57 1.04 -6.26 -7.62
C ARG A 57 1.36 -6.46 -9.11
N GLU A 58 1.12 -5.43 -9.92
CA GLU A 58 1.46 -5.46 -11.35
C GLU A 58 2.98 -5.37 -11.58
N ALA A 59 3.69 -4.60 -10.74
CA ALA A 59 5.12 -4.37 -10.88
C ALA A 59 5.99 -5.49 -10.29
N VAL A 60 5.52 -6.17 -9.24
CA VAL A 60 6.27 -7.20 -8.48
C VAL A 60 6.88 -8.29 -9.36
N PRO A 61 6.16 -8.91 -10.33
CA PRO A 61 6.74 -9.96 -11.16
C PRO A 61 7.93 -9.49 -12.00
N ALA A 62 7.95 -8.21 -12.39
CA ALA A 62 9.01 -7.64 -13.21
C ALA A 62 10.25 -7.26 -12.40
N ILE A 63 10.07 -6.79 -11.15
CA ILE A 63 11.16 -6.30 -10.28
C ILE A 63 11.76 -7.45 -9.47
N TYR A 64 10.94 -8.44 -9.08
CA TYR A 64 11.32 -9.56 -8.23
C TYR A 64 11.06 -10.91 -8.91
N PRO A 65 11.67 -11.19 -10.09
CA PRO A 65 11.41 -12.41 -10.84
C PRO A 65 11.84 -13.69 -10.11
N HIS A 66 12.68 -13.56 -9.07
CA HIS A 66 13.17 -14.67 -8.25
C HIS A 66 12.42 -14.84 -6.92
N ARG A 67 11.43 -13.97 -6.64
CA ARG A 67 10.60 -14.07 -5.44
C ARG A 67 9.30 -14.79 -5.77
N ASP A 68 8.79 -15.50 -4.79
CA ASP A 68 7.45 -16.07 -4.85
C ASP A 68 6.41 -14.93 -4.78
N ILE A 69 5.66 -14.76 -5.87
CA ILE A 69 4.64 -13.72 -6.01
C ILE A 69 3.50 -13.96 -5.01
N GLU A 70 3.16 -15.21 -4.70
CA GLU A 70 2.11 -15.52 -3.73
C GLU A 70 2.52 -15.08 -2.33
N VAL A 71 3.79 -15.32 -1.95
CA VAL A 71 4.32 -14.89 -0.64
C VAL A 71 4.33 -13.37 -0.52
N LEU A 72 4.72 -12.65 -1.58
CA LEU A 72 4.70 -11.19 -1.60
C LEU A 72 3.28 -10.63 -1.52
N ASN A 73 2.34 -11.23 -2.25
CA ASN A 73 0.93 -10.84 -2.21
C ASN A 73 0.31 -11.10 -0.83
N GLN A 74 0.61 -12.25 -0.22
CA GLN A 74 0.12 -12.61 1.12
C GLN A 74 0.67 -11.66 2.18
N ALA A 75 1.95 -11.30 2.11
CA ALA A 75 2.55 -10.32 3.02
C ALA A 75 1.93 -8.93 2.85
N LEU A 76 1.54 -8.56 1.63
CA LEU A 76 0.86 -7.30 1.34
C LEU A 76 -0.58 -7.30 1.89
N ASP A 77 -1.32 -8.39 1.71
CA ASP A 77 -2.66 -8.56 2.28
C ASP A 77 -2.63 -8.48 3.81
N GLN A 78 -1.63 -9.11 4.44
CA GLN A 78 -1.50 -9.08 5.89
C GLN A 78 -1.16 -7.68 6.42
N MET A 79 -0.36 -6.91 5.69
CA MET A 79 -0.11 -5.51 6.03
C MET A 79 -1.39 -4.68 5.94
N LEU A 80 -2.17 -4.83 4.86
CA LEU A 80 -3.44 -4.11 4.67
C LEU A 80 -4.45 -4.44 5.77
N ALA A 81 -4.59 -5.72 6.11
CA ALA A 81 -5.45 -6.16 7.20
C ALA A 81 -5.04 -5.56 8.55
N ASN A 82 -3.73 -5.47 8.83
CA ASN A 82 -3.23 -4.84 10.04
C ASN A 82 -3.55 -3.34 10.09
N ILE A 83 -3.42 -2.63 8.96
CA ILE A 83 -3.75 -1.20 8.86
C ILE A 83 -5.24 -0.98 9.09
N GLU A 84 -6.10 -1.81 8.48
CA GLU A 84 -7.55 -1.74 8.69
C GLU A 84 -7.92 -1.99 10.15
N MET A 85 -7.29 -2.98 10.78
CA MET A 85 -7.50 -3.31 12.20
C MET A 85 -7.04 -2.17 13.12
N GLU A 86 -5.85 -1.59 12.90
CA GLU A 86 -5.35 -0.47 13.71
C GLU A 86 -6.19 0.80 13.53
N THR A 87 -6.66 1.05 12.29
CA THR A 87 -7.56 2.17 11.99
C THR A 87 -8.93 1.97 12.64
N ALA A 88 -9.45 0.75 12.67
CA ALA A 88 -10.70 0.41 13.36
C ALA A 88 -10.55 0.54 14.89
N ALA A 89 -9.45 0.05 15.47
CA ALA A 89 -9.19 0.12 16.90
C ALA A 89 -9.02 1.57 17.39
N THR A 90 -8.41 2.44 16.57
CA THR A 90 -8.27 3.86 16.89
C THR A 90 -9.56 4.66 16.68
N ALA A 91 -10.44 4.24 15.77
CA ALA A 91 -11.77 4.84 15.60
C ALA A 91 -12.73 4.50 16.76
N ASP A 92 -12.63 3.29 17.33
CA ASP A 92 -13.51 2.84 18.43
C ASP A 92 -13.06 3.40 19.80
N GLY A 93 -11.77 3.72 19.96
CA GLY A 93 -11.22 4.32 21.19
C GLY A 93 -11.65 5.76 21.47
N SER A 94 -12.30 6.45 20.52
CA SER A 94 -12.69 7.86 20.68
C SER A 94 -14.09 8.06 21.27
N LYS A 95 -14.79 6.99 21.69
CA LYS A 95 -16.17 7.06 22.23
C LYS A 95 -16.32 6.82 23.73
N THR A 96 -15.23 6.74 24.49
CA THR A 96 -15.32 6.61 25.95
C THR A 96 -14.17 7.34 26.61
N ILE A 97 -14.38 8.63 26.95
CA ILE A 97 -14.19 9.15 28.31
C ILE A 97 -15.20 10.31 28.48
N ASN A 98 -16.21 10.08 29.31
CA ASN A 98 -17.04 11.11 29.94
C ASN A 98 -16.55 11.25 31.38
#